data_AF-A0A812QW74-F1
#
_entry.id   AF-A0A812QW74-F1
#
_cell.length_a   1.000
_cell.length_b   1.000
_cell.length_c   1.000
_cell.angle_alpha   90.00
_cell.angle_beta   90.00
_cell.angle_gamma   90.00
#
_symmetry.space_group_name_H-M   'P 1'
#
loop_
_entity.id
_entity.type
_entity.pdbx_description
1 polymer ?
#
loop_
_entity_poly.entity_id
_entity_poly.type
_entity_poly.pdbx_seq_one_letter_code
_entity_poly.pdbx_strand_id
1 'polypeptide(L)'
;MARTKRTVCPSTETPRKRMASDLQELSVHVRFAASGETLVTLPLRPQMAVSKVRERVNRSLSLGLVVTSLLQGAGILSESARLGELASEGSEVNLDAVVTLETALCMVRPCAAGDLVDIVREEDRHRRHCDMSRAPSAAKAVAESLMAAAPDLESIQMIGGSNESGHGGQVIVIANPGSDALSACQKALALDDEDLEQEEEWIPGRRYAQAMPGRLLHLRFQERLELGFNRDDSEEAGEEDRVESQLQAATQIMCDKLSGHFKFDLGRGRSGPVIFSGFCEDGSIVGVLTSCVYT
;
A
#
# COMPACT_ATOMS: atom_id res chain seq x y z
N MET A 1 64.38 -60.57 -23.73
CA MET A 1 64.22 -59.17 -24.16
C MET A 1 62.74 -58.85 -24.26
N ALA A 2 62.14 -58.26 -23.23
CA ALA A 2 60.74 -57.88 -23.20
C ALA A 2 60.63 -56.36 -23.11
N ARG A 3 60.02 -55.72 -24.11
CA ARG A 3 59.81 -54.27 -24.21
C ARG A 3 58.52 -53.91 -23.47
N THR A 4 58.63 -53.26 -22.32
CA THR A 4 57.50 -52.73 -21.55
C THR A 4 56.92 -51.51 -22.26
N LYS A 5 55.65 -51.59 -22.69
CA LYS A 5 54.88 -50.45 -23.20
C LYS A 5 54.50 -49.55 -22.03
N ARG A 6 54.92 -48.29 -22.07
CA ARG A 6 54.44 -47.23 -21.17
C ARG A 6 53.06 -46.76 -21.63
N THR A 7 52.06 -46.96 -20.77
CA THR A 7 50.72 -46.40 -20.90
C THR A 7 50.79 -44.89 -20.60
N VAL A 8 50.37 -44.06 -21.55
CA VAL A 8 50.22 -42.61 -21.39
C VAL A 8 48.78 -42.36 -20.90
N CYS A 9 48.64 -41.73 -19.74
CA CYS A 9 47.34 -41.27 -19.25
C CYS A 9 46.84 -40.08 -20.09
N PRO A 10 45.53 -39.95 -20.37
CA PRO A 10 44.99 -38.77 -21.01
C PRO A 10 45.07 -37.58 -20.04
N SER A 11 45.59 -36.47 -20.53
CA SER A 11 45.59 -35.19 -19.85
C SER A 11 44.15 -34.75 -19.54
N THR A 12 43.90 -34.47 -18.27
CA THR A 12 42.73 -33.76 -17.76
C THR A 12 42.69 -32.35 -18.35
N GLU A 13 41.79 -32.12 -19.31
CA GLU A 13 41.36 -30.77 -19.65
C GLU A 13 40.73 -30.14 -18.39
N THR A 14 41.30 -29.02 -17.95
CA THR A 14 40.82 -28.28 -16.79
C THR A 14 39.59 -27.45 -17.19
N PRO A 15 38.46 -27.54 -16.45
CA PRO A 15 37.26 -26.76 -16.73
C PRO A 15 37.40 -25.37 -16.12
N ARG A 16 38.30 -24.53 -16.66
CA ARG A 16 38.52 -23.16 -16.15
C ARG A 16 37.83 -22.05 -16.96
N LYS A 17 37.18 -22.37 -18.08
CA LYS A 17 36.51 -21.36 -18.94
C LYS A 17 35.03 -21.11 -18.65
N ARG A 18 34.40 -21.82 -17.70
CA ARG A 18 32.96 -21.64 -17.38
C ARG A 18 32.65 -20.64 -16.26
N MET A 19 33.63 -20.15 -15.49
CA MET A 19 33.33 -19.31 -14.31
C MET A 19 33.26 -17.80 -14.57
N ALA A 20 33.64 -17.33 -15.76
CA ALA A 20 33.65 -15.89 -16.06
C ALA A 20 32.31 -15.36 -16.60
N SER A 21 31.46 -16.20 -17.21
CA SER A 21 30.15 -15.79 -17.74
C SER A 21 29.07 -15.63 -16.66
N ASP A 22 29.24 -16.29 -15.51
CA ASP A 22 28.20 -16.35 -14.45
C ASP A 22 28.10 -15.08 -13.58
N LEU A 23 28.98 -14.10 -13.82
CA LEU A 23 29.02 -12.82 -13.12
C LEU A 23 28.58 -11.63 -13.97
N GLN A 24 28.35 -11.82 -15.27
CA GLN A 24 27.93 -10.73 -16.14
C GLN A 24 26.44 -10.48 -15.96
N GLU A 25 26.08 -9.29 -15.49
CA GLU A 25 24.69 -8.88 -15.35
C GLU A 25 24.06 -8.66 -16.73
N LEU A 26 22.81 -9.11 -16.86
CA LEU A 26 21.95 -8.87 -18.01
C LEU A 26 21.18 -7.56 -17.79
N SER A 27 21.12 -6.72 -18.81
CA SER A 27 20.20 -5.58 -18.84
C SER A 27 18.82 -6.09 -19.20
N VAL A 28 17.91 -6.09 -18.22
CA VAL A 28 16.53 -6.55 -18.41
C VAL A 28 15.62 -5.36 -18.58
N HIS A 29 15.03 -5.23 -19.76
CA HIS A 29 14.03 -4.22 -20.09
C HIS A 29 12.65 -4.85 -19.93
N VAL A 30 11.86 -4.32 -18.99
CA VAL A 30 10.49 -4.76 -18.76
C VAL A 30 9.55 -3.72 -19.34
N ARG A 31 8.68 -4.16 -20.25
CA ARG A 31 7.75 -3.29 -20.98
C ARG A 31 6.31 -3.66 -20.65
N PHE A 32 5.40 -2.69 -20.72
CA PHE A 32 3.98 -2.96 -20.59
C PHE A 32 3.48 -3.72 -21.81
N ALA A 33 2.91 -4.90 -21.62
CA ALA A 33 2.51 -5.78 -22.72
C ALA A 33 1.50 -5.15 -23.69
N ALA A 34 0.64 -4.24 -23.21
CA ALA A 34 -0.40 -3.63 -24.04
C ALA A 34 0.11 -2.46 -24.90
N SER A 35 1.04 -1.65 -24.38
CA SER A 35 1.52 -0.45 -25.09
C SER A 35 2.94 -0.59 -25.66
N GLY A 36 3.72 -1.54 -25.16
CA GLY A 36 5.15 -1.67 -25.44
C GLY A 36 6.03 -0.65 -24.70
N GLU A 37 5.46 0.20 -23.86
CA GLU A 37 6.19 1.21 -23.08
C GLU A 37 7.12 0.56 -22.06
N THR A 38 8.37 1.02 -21.97
CA THR A 38 9.31 0.52 -20.97
C THR A 38 8.91 0.98 -19.57
N LEU A 39 8.56 0.03 -18.71
CA LEU A 39 8.22 0.27 -17.31
C LEU A 39 9.47 0.44 -16.45
N VAL A 40 10.46 -0.45 -16.64
CA VAL A 40 11.71 -0.40 -15.90
C VAL A 40 12.84 -1.10 -16.65
N THR A 41 14.07 -0.64 -16.44
CA THR A 41 15.29 -1.33 -16.88
C THR A 41 16.14 -1.65 -15.66
N LEU A 42 16.48 -2.92 -15.47
CA LEU A 42 17.22 -3.39 -14.29
C LEU A 42 18.41 -4.27 -14.68
N PRO A 43 19.60 -4.05 -14.08
CA PRO A 43 20.69 -5.01 -14.18
C PRO A 43 20.39 -6.21 -13.26
N LEU A 44 20.29 -7.41 -13.85
CA LEU A 44 19.93 -8.64 -13.15
C LEU A 44 20.89 -9.78 -13.49
N ARG A 45 21.03 -10.73 -12.55
CA ARG A 45 21.94 -11.87 -12.73
C ARG A 45 21.27 -13.00 -13.53
N PRO A 46 21.97 -13.66 -14.48
CA PRO A 46 21.40 -14.73 -15.30
C PRO A 46 20.78 -15.90 -14.52
N GLN A 47 21.34 -16.23 -13.35
CA GLN A 47 20.88 -17.32 -12.48
C GLN A 47 19.60 -16.99 -11.70
N MET A 48 19.10 -15.75 -11.77
CA MET A 48 17.91 -15.32 -11.05
C MET A 48 16.67 -16.01 -11.63
N ALA A 49 15.85 -16.60 -10.77
CA ALA A 49 14.56 -17.16 -11.16
C ALA A 49 13.58 -16.04 -11.55
N VAL A 50 12.69 -16.28 -12.50
CA VAL A 50 11.67 -15.33 -12.96
C VAL A 50 10.83 -14.78 -11.80
N SER A 51 10.50 -15.62 -10.81
CA SER A 51 9.84 -15.16 -9.56
C SER A 51 10.59 -14.04 -8.84
N LYS A 52 11.91 -14.15 -8.74
CA LYS A 52 12.77 -13.13 -8.14
C LYS A 52 12.97 -11.92 -9.04
N VAL A 53 12.95 -12.12 -10.36
CA VAL A 53 12.91 -11.01 -11.33
C VAL A 53 11.63 -10.20 -11.12
N ARG A 54 10.46 -10.84 -11.11
CA ARG A 54 9.16 -10.20 -10.87
C ARG A 54 9.11 -9.44 -9.54
N GLU A 55 9.61 -10.05 -8.46
CA GLU A 55 9.71 -9.39 -7.15
C GLU A 55 10.56 -8.11 -7.23
N ARG A 56 11.70 -8.16 -7.92
CA ARG A 56 12.60 -7.01 -8.07
C ARG A 56 12.05 -5.93 -9.00
N VAL A 57 11.33 -6.32 -10.04
CA VAL A 57 10.58 -5.41 -10.92
C VAL A 57 9.51 -4.70 -10.12
N ASN A 58 8.64 -5.41 -9.38
CA ASN A 58 7.58 -4.81 -8.56
C ASN A 58 8.12 -3.80 -7.53
N ARG A 59 9.30 -4.04 -6.95
CA ARG A 59 9.94 -3.07 -6.05
C ARG A 59 10.41 -1.78 -6.74
N SER A 60 10.59 -1.83 -8.06
CA SER A 60 11.12 -0.74 -8.87
C SER A 60 10.03 0.01 -9.64
N LEU A 61 8.79 -0.48 -9.64
CA LEU A 61 7.65 0.17 -10.28
C LEU A 61 7.06 1.29 -9.42
N SER A 62 6.32 2.18 -10.08
CA SER A 62 5.48 3.18 -9.44
C SER A 62 4.47 2.54 -8.48
N LEU A 63 4.07 3.29 -7.46
CA LEU A 63 3.21 2.78 -6.40
C LEU A 63 1.89 2.20 -6.96
N GLY A 64 1.57 0.98 -6.52
CA GLY A 64 0.36 0.26 -6.90
C GLY A 64 0.38 -0.38 -8.28
N LEU A 65 1.41 -0.18 -9.12
CA LEU A 65 1.61 -1.05 -10.28
C LEU A 65 2.21 -2.38 -9.82
N VAL A 66 1.50 -3.47 -10.12
CA VAL A 66 1.92 -4.83 -9.80
C VAL A 66 2.00 -5.64 -11.07
N VAL A 67 3.18 -6.19 -11.36
CA VAL A 67 3.35 -7.20 -12.39
C VAL A 67 2.73 -8.50 -11.89
N THR A 68 1.66 -8.93 -12.55
CA THR A 68 1.02 -10.21 -12.29
C THR A 68 1.71 -11.33 -13.06
N SER A 69 2.24 -11.04 -14.25
CA SER A 69 2.92 -12.01 -15.10
C SER A 69 3.99 -11.35 -15.98
N LEU A 70 5.09 -12.06 -16.18
CA LEU A 70 6.14 -11.72 -17.15
C LEU A 70 6.00 -12.63 -18.37
N LEU A 71 6.19 -12.06 -19.56
CA LEU A 71 6.10 -12.75 -20.84
C LEU A 71 7.39 -12.61 -21.63
N GLN A 72 7.64 -13.60 -22.49
CA GLN A 72 8.60 -13.51 -23.58
C GLN A 72 7.88 -13.84 -24.88
N GLY A 73 7.74 -12.84 -25.76
CA GLY A 73 6.84 -12.94 -26.91
C GLY A 73 5.40 -13.20 -26.46
N ALA A 74 4.77 -14.26 -26.95
CA ALA A 74 3.39 -14.62 -26.59
C ALA A 74 3.27 -15.55 -25.36
N GLY A 75 4.40 -16.03 -24.80
CA GLY A 75 4.40 -17.03 -23.74
C GLY A 75 4.57 -16.41 -22.35
N ILE A 76 3.73 -16.81 -21.40
CA ILE A 76 3.92 -16.51 -19.97
C ILE A 76 5.12 -17.32 -19.45
N LEU A 77 6.02 -16.66 -18.75
CA LEU A 77 7.22 -17.28 -18.21
C LEU A 77 6.90 -18.06 -16.93
N SER A 78 7.50 -19.24 -16.80
CA SER A 78 7.45 -20.02 -15.57
C SER A 78 8.23 -19.33 -14.45
N GLU A 79 7.65 -19.25 -13.25
CA GLU A 79 8.25 -18.64 -12.05
C GLU A 79 9.61 -19.26 -11.65
N SER A 80 9.85 -20.51 -12.04
CA SER A 80 11.09 -21.27 -11.77
C SER A 80 12.13 -21.18 -12.88
N ALA A 81 11.78 -20.65 -14.07
CA ALA A 81 12.71 -20.49 -15.18
C ALA A 81 13.83 -19.50 -14.81
N ARG A 82 15.02 -19.69 -15.39
CA ARG A 82 16.17 -18.82 -15.11
C ARG A 82 16.29 -17.75 -16.20
N LEU A 83 16.62 -16.53 -15.80
CA LEU A 83 16.75 -15.40 -16.72
C LEU A 83 17.77 -15.67 -17.85
N GLY A 84 18.87 -16.37 -17.55
CA GLY A 84 19.89 -16.71 -18.53
C GLY A 84 19.44 -17.69 -19.61
N GLU A 85 18.36 -18.44 -19.38
CA GLU A 85 17.75 -19.32 -20.39
C GLU A 85 16.94 -18.52 -21.42
N LEU A 86 16.60 -17.27 -21.08
CA LEU A 86 15.78 -16.38 -21.90
C LEU A 86 16.64 -15.43 -22.77
N ALA A 87 17.92 -15.25 -22.42
CA ALA A 87 18.83 -14.37 -23.14
C ALA A 87 19.28 -15.00 -24.46
N SER A 88 19.07 -14.30 -25.57
CA SER A 88 19.53 -14.71 -26.91
C SER A 88 20.88 -14.04 -27.19
N GLU A 89 21.97 -14.80 -27.34
CA GLU A 89 23.35 -14.40 -27.75
C GLU A 89 23.90 -13.00 -27.34
N GLY A 90 23.32 -12.33 -26.36
CA GLY A 90 23.61 -10.95 -25.98
C GLY A 90 23.31 -10.68 -24.50
N SER A 91 23.72 -9.50 -24.04
CA SER A 91 23.58 -9.06 -22.64
C SER A 91 22.23 -8.44 -22.31
N GLU A 92 21.28 -8.42 -23.26
CA GLU A 92 19.98 -7.77 -23.10
C GLU A 92 18.82 -8.78 -23.14
N VAL A 93 17.86 -8.61 -22.25
CA VAL A 93 16.63 -9.41 -22.20
C VAL A 93 15.44 -8.47 -22.21
N ASN A 94 14.55 -8.65 -23.19
CA ASN A 94 13.29 -7.91 -23.28
C ASN A 94 12.16 -8.79 -22.76
N LEU A 95 11.49 -8.33 -21.70
CA LEU A 95 10.33 -8.98 -21.12
C LEU A 95 9.13 -8.05 -21.28
N ASP A 96 7.99 -8.63 -21.62
CA ASP A 96 6.72 -7.91 -21.54
C ASP A 96 6.05 -8.26 -20.20
N ALA A 97 5.28 -7.34 -19.64
CA ALA A 97 4.64 -7.48 -18.34
C ALA A 97 3.14 -7.24 -18.45
N VAL A 98 2.36 -8.16 -17.90
CA VAL A 98 0.97 -7.90 -17.53
C VAL A 98 1.00 -7.20 -16.20
N VAL A 99 0.46 -5.99 -16.14
CA VAL A 99 0.36 -5.20 -14.92
C VAL A 99 -1.09 -5.00 -14.51
N THR A 100 -1.31 -4.95 -13.21
CA THR A 100 -2.56 -4.50 -12.60
C THR A 100 -2.27 -3.30 -11.71
N LEU A 101 -3.30 -2.47 -11.52
CA LEU A 101 -3.27 -1.40 -10.52
C LEU A 101 -3.92 -1.91 -9.25
N GLU A 102 -3.16 -1.93 -8.16
CA GLU A 102 -3.62 -2.25 -6.83
C GLU A 102 -3.69 -0.99 -5.96
N THR A 103 -4.69 -0.96 -5.10
CA THR A 103 -4.86 0.07 -4.08
C THR A 103 -3.74 -0.03 -3.06
N ALA A 104 -3.06 1.09 -2.78
CA ALA A 104 -1.94 1.14 -1.85
C ALA A 104 -2.16 2.21 -0.78
N LEU A 105 -2.06 1.82 0.48
CA LEU A 105 -2.17 2.73 1.63
C LEU A 105 -0.78 3.22 2.03
N CYS A 106 -0.50 4.50 1.87
CA CYS A 106 0.72 5.13 2.35
C CYS A 106 0.46 5.91 3.64
N MET A 107 1.36 5.76 4.60
CA MET A 107 1.26 6.34 5.93
C MET A 107 2.62 6.89 6.38
N VAL A 108 2.59 7.82 7.33
CA VAL A 108 3.82 8.34 7.97
C VAL A 108 4.55 7.24 8.75
N ARG A 109 3.78 6.33 9.34
CA ARG A 109 4.23 5.16 10.10
C ARG A 109 3.49 3.92 9.57
N PRO A 110 4.06 3.18 8.60
CA PRO A 110 3.39 2.10 7.87
C PRO A 110 2.80 0.98 8.73
N CYS A 111 3.23 0.85 9.98
CA CYS A 111 2.79 -0.19 10.93
C CYS A 111 1.79 0.30 11.99
N ALA A 112 1.49 1.60 12.07
CA ALA A 112 0.60 2.15 13.09
C ALA A 112 -0.89 1.89 12.80
N ALA A 113 -1.30 1.59 11.56
CA ALA A 113 -2.70 1.25 11.28
C ALA A 113 -3.18 0.02 12.06
N GLY A 114 -2.33 -0.99 12.28
CA GLY A 114 -2.70 -2.14 13.11
C GLY A 114 -2.88 -1.79 14.58
N ASP A 115 -2.16 -0.77 15.06
CA ASP A 115 -2.28 -0.26 16.43
C ASP A 115 -3.46 0.72 16.55
N LEU A 116 -3.78 1.47 15.49
CA LEU A 116 -4.94 2.35 15.43
C LEU A 116 -6.25 1.55 15.34
N VAL A 117 -6.24 0.44 14.62
CA VAL A 117 -7.50 -0.17 14.15
C VAL A 117 -7.84 -1.48 14.87
N ASP A 118 -6.94 -2.09 15.65
CA ASP A 118 -7.10 -3.38 16.37
C ASP A 118 -7.61 -4.59 15.54
N ILE A 119 -8.02 -4.37 14.29
CA ILE A 119 -8.66 -5.33 13.39
C ILE A 119 -7.65 -5.92 12.40
N VAL A 120 -6.51 -5.25 12.17
CA VAL A 120 -5.51 -5.75 11.20
C VAL A 120 -4.76 -6.94 11.80
N ARG A 121 -5.09 -8.15 11.31
CA ARG A 121 -4.41 -9.41 11.62
C ARG A 121 -2.90 -9.24 11.39
N GLU A 122 -2.07 -9.71 12.33
CA GLU A 122 -0.60 -9.56 12.26
C GLU A 122 -0.01 -10.06 10.94
N GLU A 123 -0.62 -11.08 10.34
CA GLU A 123 -0.19 -11.71 9.09
C GLU A 123 -0.35 -10.81 7.86
N ASP A 124 -1.23 -9.81 7.91
CA ASP A 124 -1.50 -8.86 6.82
C ASP A 124 -0.83 -7.49 7.03
N ARG A 125 -0.35 -7.19 8.24
CA ARG A 125 0.32 -5.93 8.61
C ARG A 125 1.52 -5.58 7.73
N HIS A 126 2.16 -6.57 7.11
CA HIS A 126 3.39 -6.38 6.33
C HIS A 126 3.15 -6.25 4.81
N ARG A 127 1.91 -6.44 4.35
CA ARG A 127 1.69 -6.72 2.93
C ARG A 127 1.29 -5.53 2.07
N ARG A 128 0.79 -4.41 2.62
CA ARG A 128 0.19 -3.36 1.75
C ARG A 128 0.44 -1.91 2.13
N HIS A 129 1.04 -1.64 3.29
CA HIS A 129 1.29 -0.25 3.69
C HIS A 129 2.66 0.22 3.17
N CYS A 130 2.67 1.40 2.56
CA CYS A 130 3.86 2.08 2.10
C CYS A 130 4.22 3.27 2.98
N ASP A 131 5.48 3.66 2.93
CA ASP A 131 5.91 4.93 3.48
C ASP A 131 5.35 6.09 2.65
N MET A 132 4.96 7.19 3.32
CA MET A 132 4.44 8.41 2.69
C MET A 132 5.36 8.96 1.58
N SER A 133 6.67 8.71 1.66
CA SER A 133 7.62 9.10 0.61
C SER A 133 7.32 8.49 -0.76
N ARG A 134 6.60 7.36 -0.82
CA ARG A 134 6.19 6.68 -2.06
C ARG A 134 4.84 7.14 -2.61
N ALA A 135 4.10 7.97 -1.88
CA ALA A 135 2.81 8.47 -2.32
C ALA A 135 2.93 9.28 -3.63
N PRO A 136 1.88 9.30 -4.48
CA PRO A 136 1.84 10.16 -5.67
C PRO A 136 2.14 11.62 -5.33
N SER A 137 2.84 12.34 -6.20
CA SER A 137 3.41 13.66 -5.87
C SER A 137 2.37 14.70 -5.45
N ALA A 138 1.21 14.74 -6.12
CA ALA A 138 0.14 15.68 -5.76
C ALA A 138 -0.49 15.30 -4.41
N ALA A 139 -0.86 14.03 -4.24
CA ALA A 139 -1.38 13.52 -2.98
C ALA A 139 -0.40 13.72 -1.80
N LYS A 140 0.89 13.49 -2.04
CA LYS A 140 1.97 13.68 -1.05
C LYS A 140 2.09 15.14 -0.62
N ALA A 141 2.01 16.10 -1.54
CA ALA A 141 2.08 17.53 -1.21
C ALA A 141 0.90 17.96 -0.32
N VAL A 142 -0.29 17.41 -0.55
CA VAL A 142 -1.45 17.65 0.31
C VAL A 142 -1.25 17.00 1.69
N ALA A 143 -0.77 15.75 1.73
CA ALA A 143 -0.46 15.06 2.98
C ALA A 143 0.59 15.80 3.82
N GLU A 144 1.66 16.32 3.20
CA GLU A 144 2.68 17.14 3.86
C GLU A 144 2.10 18.44 4.41
N SER A 145 1.18 19.06 3.69
CA SER A 145 0.47 20.25 4.17
C SER A 145 -0.41 19.94 5.39
N LEU A 146 -1.14 18.81 5.38
CA LEU A 146 -1.94 18.35 6.51
C LEU A 146 -1.07 18.07 7.75
N MET A 147 0.06 17.38 7.56
CA MET A 147 1.01 17.11 8.66
C MET A 147 1.59 18.40 9.26
N ALA A 148 1.86 19.42 8.43
CA ALA A 148 2.36 20.70 8.91
C ALA A 148 1.29 21.53 9.64
N ALA A 149 0.02 21.42 9.25
CA ALA A 149 -1.09 22.14 9.87
C ALA A 149 -1.53 21.52 11.20
N ALA A 150 -1.43 20.19 11.34
CA ALA A 150 -1.76 19.46 12.55
C ALA A 150 -0.60 18.53 12.97
N PRO A 151 0.54 19.08 13.43
CA PRO A 151 1.71 18.28 13.84
C PRO A 151 1.42 17.38 15.05
N ASP A 152 0.45 17.75 15.89
CA ASP A 152 0.09 17.00 17.09
C ASP A 152 -1.07 16.02 16.85
N LEU A 153 -1.41 15.72 15.59
CA LEU A 153 -2.59 14.92 15.24
C LEU A 153 -2.63 13.55 15.97
N GLU A 154 -1.46 12.93 16.17
CA GLU A 154 -1.34 11.63 16.85
C GLU A 154 -1.76 11.66 18.34
N SER A 155 -1.80 12.85 18.97
CA SER A 155 -2.25 13.03 20.35
C SER A 155 -3.63 13.68 20.45
N ILE A 156 -4.22 14.11 19.33
CA ILE A 156 -5.55 14.74 19.31
C ILE A 156 -6.61 13.66 19.26
N GLN A 157 -7.45 13.60 20.29
CA GLN A 157 -8.63 12.76 20.29
C GLN A 157 -9.64 13.28 19.26
N MET A 158 -9.88 12.52 18.20
CA MET A 158 -10.69 13.01 17.10
C MET A 158 -12.18 12.74 17.29
N ILE A 159 -12.55 11.68 18.01
CA ILE A 159 -13.95 11.26 18.13
C ILE A 159 -14.36 11.32 19.60
N GLY A 160 -15.39 12.14 19.86
CA GLY A 160 -16.00 12.33 21.17
C GLY A 160 -16.68 11.06 21.69
N GLY A 161 -16.74 10.92 23.02
CA GLY A 161 -17.40 9.80 23.70
C GLY A 161 -16.53 8.58 24.02
N SER A 162 -15.30 8.49 23.51
CA SER A 162 -14.35 7.43 23.90
C SER A 162 -13.51 7.85 25.11
N ASN A 163 -13.94 7.50 26.33
CA ASN A 163 -13.17 7.83 27.55
C ASN A 163 -11.96 6.92 27.78
N GLU A 164 -11.80 5.87 26.97
CA GLU A 164 -10.73 4.88 27.15
C GLU A 164 -10.14 4.58 25.76
N SER A 165 -8.84 4.81 25.58
CA SER A 165 -8.01 4.31 24.45
C SER A 165 -8.17 4.92 23.04
N GLY A 166 -8.82 6.07 22.86
CA GLY A 166 -8.80 6.75 21.57
C GLY A 166 -7.35 7.04 21.11
N HIS A 167 -6.92 6.39 20.04
CA HIS A 167 -5.65 6.74 19.41
C HIS A 167 -5.87 7.99 18.57
N GLY A 168 -4.95 8.96 18.62
CA GLY A 168 -5.08 10.16 17.79
C GLY A 168 -5.03 9.85 16.29
N GLY A 169 -5.16 10.90 15.49
CA GLY A 169 -5.21 10.77 14.04
C GLY A 169 -3.84 10.64 13.39
N GLN A 170 -3.84 10.07 12.19
CA GLN A 170 -2.67 10.01 11.31
C GLN A 170 -3.04 10.33 9.87
N VAL A 171 -2.21 11.13 9.21
CA VAL A 171 -2.38 11.45 7.79
C VAL A 171 -2.09 10.21 6.93
N ILE A 172 -2.99 9.94 5.98
CA ILE A 172 -2.90 8.82 5.04
C ILE A 172 -3.05 9.27 3.58
N VAL A 173 -2.53 8.46 2.67
CA VAL A 173 -2.81 8.52 1.23
C VAL A 173 -3.20 7.13 0.75
N ILE A 174 -4.35 6.99 0.09
CA ILE A 174 -4.73 5.78 -0.63
C ILE A 174 -4.54 6.05 -2.12
N ALA A 175 -3.46 5.50 -2.68
CA ALA A 175 -3.14 5.58 -4.09
C ALA A 175 -3.91 4.52 -4.88
N ASN A 176 -4.26 4.84 -6.13
CA ASN A 176 -5.05 3.98 -7.02
C ASN A 176 -6.34 3.43 -6.34
N PRO A 177 -7.21 4.30 -5.80
CA PRO A 177 -8.39 3.86 -5.08
C PRO A 177 -9.43 3.16 -5.98
N GLY A 178 -9.35 3.35 -7.30
CA GLY A 178 -10.40 2.94 -8.22
C GLY A 178 -11.60 3.89 -8.16
N SER A 179 -12.77 3.43 -8.63
CA SER A 179 -13.96 4.26 -8.75
C SER A 179 -14.88 4.25 -7.52
N ASP A 180 -14.67 3.31 -6.60
CA ASP A 180 -15.49 3.16 -5.39
C ASP A 180 -14.63 3.39 -4.15
N ALA A 181 -14.84 4.54 -3.49
CA ALA A 181 -14.10 4.92 -2.29
C ALA A 181 -14.36 3.98 -1.11
N LEU A 182 -15.55 3.37 -1.01
CA LEU A 182 -15.84 2.42 0.06
C LEU A 182 -14.94 1.19 -0.09
N SER A 183 -14.95 0.58 -1.29
CA SER A 183 -14.07 -0.54 -1.63
C SER A 183 -12.59 -0.16 -1.50
N ALA A 184 -12.22 1.06 -1.87
CA ALA A 184 -10.84 1.55 -1.72
C ALA A 184 -10.39 1.58 -0.26
N CYS A 185 -11.20 2.15 0.63
CA CYS A 185 -10.92 2.20 2.07
C CYS A 185 -10.82 0.79 2.67
N GLN A 186 -11.75 -0.10 2.33
CA GLN A 186 -11.72 -1.49 2.79
C GLN A 186 -10.45 -2.23 2.35
N LYS A 187 -10.10 -2.15 1.06
CA LYS A 187 -8.89 -2.78 0.50
C LYS A 187 -7.61 -2.19 1.08
N ALA A 188 -7.58 -0.86 1.27
CA ALA A 188 -6.45 -0.14 1.85
C ALA A 188 -6.17 -0.57 3.29
N LEU A 189 -7.22 -0.79 4.07
CA LEU A 189 -7.16 -1.28 5.44
C LEU A 189 -7.02 -2.82 5.53
N ALA A 190 -6.97 -3.51 4.39
CA ALA A 190 -6.92 -4.96 4.28
C ALA A 190 -8.06 -5.67 5.01
N LEU A 191 -9.25 -5.07 5.04
CA LEU A 191 -10.47 -5.72 5.53
C LEU A 191 -10.88 -6.80 4.54
N ASP A 192 -11.06 -8.03 5.01
CA ASP A 192 -11.53 -9.14 4.20
C ASP A 192 -13.07 -9.25 4.23
N ASP A 193 -13.64 -10.11 3.38
CA ASP A 193 -15.09 -10.29 3.33
C ASP A 193 -15.62 -10.86 4.67
N GLU A 194 -14.81 -11.66 5.40
CA GLU A 194 -15.19 -12.19 6.71
C GLU A 194 -15.32 -11.07 7.76
N ASP A 195 -14.41 -10.09 7.76
CA ASP A 195 -14.46 -8.89 8.61
C ASP A 195 -15.70 -8.03 8.32
N LEU A 196 -16.19 -8.06 7.08
CA LEU A 196 -17.38 -7.33 6.65
C LEU A 196 -18.69 -8.10 6.88
N GLU A 197 -18.61 -9.43 6.95
CA GLU A 197 -19.75 -10.36 7.04
C GLU A 197 -19.97 -10.93 8.44
N GLN A 198 -19.16 -10.61 9.45
CA GLN A 198 -19.30 -11.12 10.82
C GLN A 198 -20.67 -10.81 11.46
N GLU A 199 -21.68 -11.63 11.18
CA GLU A 199 -22.86 -11.80 12.00
C GLU A 199 -22.43 -12.54 13.28
N GLU A 200 -22.10 -11.82 14.36
CA GLU A 200 -21.82 -12.49 15.64
C GLU A 200 -23.04 -13.33 16.08
N GLU A 201 -22.79 -14.62 16.35
CA GLU A 201 -23.75 -15.54 16.97
C GLU A 201 -24.32 -14.89 18.24
N TRP A 202 -25.64 -14.70 18.29
CA TRP A 202 -26.30 -14.05 19.41
C TRP A 202 -26.03 -14.81 20.71
N ILE A 203 -25.17 -14.28 21.59
CA ILE A 203 -24.96 -14.80 22.94
C ILE A 203 -25.92 -14.07 23.89
N PRO A 204 -26.95 -14.73 24.46
CA PRO A 204 -27.87 -14.10 25.39
C PRO A 204 -27.14 -13.46 26.57
N GLY A 205 -27.42 -12.18 26.82
CA GLY A 205 -26.90 -11.44 27.97
C GLY A 205 -25.70 -10.53 27.69
N ARG A 206 -25.15 -10.53 26.47
CA ARG A 206 -24.19 -9.51 26.04
C ARG A 206 -24.87 -8.51 25.12
N ARG A 207 -24.83 -7.21 25.46
CA ARG A 207 -25.22 -6.13 24.53
C ARG A 207 -24.09 -6.01 23.52
N TYR A 208 -24.33 -6.46 22.29
CA TYR A 208 -23.39 -6.22 21.19
C TYR A 208 -24.06 -5.44 20.07
N ALA A 209 -23.26 -4.55 19.49
CA ALA A 209 -23.57 -3.91 18.24
C ALA A 209 -23.55 -4.94 17.12
N GLN A 210 -24.57 -4.93 16.26
CA GLN A 210 -24.51 -5.65 14.98
C GLN A 210 -23.30 -5.14 14.20
N ALA A 211 -22.46 -6.05 13.67
CA ALA A 211 -21.47 -5.67 12.67
C ALA A 211 -22.22 -5.06 11.48
N MET A 212 -21.91 -3.80 11.18
CA MET A 212 -22.53 -3.11 10.07
C MET A 212 -21.48 -2.98 8.97
N PRO A 213 -21.84 -3.19 7.69
CA PRO A 213 -20.91 -2.96 6.61
C PRO A 213 -20.40 -1.52 6.70
N GLY A 214 -19.10 -1.33 6.39
CA GLY A 214 -18.49 -0.02 6.37
C GLY A 214 -19.34 1.00 5.59
N ARG A 215 -19.40 2.23 6.09
CA ARG A 215 -20.25 3.29 5.56
C ARG A 215 -19.39 4.41 5.05
N LEU A 216 -19.86 5.02 3.95
CA LEU A 216 -19.30 6.25 3.43
C LEU A 216 -20.35 7.35 3.58
N LEU A 217 -20.06 8.32 4.44
CA LEU A 217 -20.90 9.49 4.67
C LEU A 217 -20.30 10.66 3.90
N HIS A 218 -21.06 11.23 2.97
CA HIS A 218 -20.61 12.43 2.27
C HIS A 218 -20.51 13.60 3.25
N LEU A 219 -19.39 14.31 3.17
CA LEU A 219 -19.13 15.51 3.96
C LEU A 219 -19.04 16.73 3.06
N ARG A 220 -19.17 17.90 3.68
CA ARG A 220 -18.83 19.18 3.08
C ARG A 220 -17.94 19.91 4.06
N PHE A 221 -16.63 19.87 3.84
CA PHE A 221 -15.70 20.49 4.79
C PHE A 221 -15.85 22.01 4.87
N GLN A 222 -16.40 22.66 3.83
CA GLN A 222 -16.79 24.06 3.88
C GLN A 222 -17.76 24.37 5.04
N GLU A 223 -18.66 23.44 5.36
CA GLU A 223 -19.64 23.59 6.44
C GLU A 223 -19.02 23.28 7.83
N ARG A 224 -17.74 22.86 7.88
CA ARG A 224 -17.03 22.41 9.08
C ARG A 224 -15.79 23.26 9.40
N LEU A 225 -15.54 24.35 8.66
CA LEU A 225 -14.32 25.16 8.80
C LEU A 225 -14.11 25.75 10.20
N GLU A 226 -15.20 26.10 10.89
CA GLU A 226 -15.16 26.69 12.24
C GLU A 226 -15.04 25.64 13.34
N LEU A 227 -15.40 24.37 13.07
CA LEU A 227 -15.52 23.33 14.10
C LEU A 227 -14.47 22.22 13.97
N GLY A 228 -13.80 22.12 12.82
CA GLY A 228 -12.98 20.96 12.49
C GLY A 228 -13.80 19.86 11.81
N PHE A 229 -13.13 18.97 11.08
CA PHE A 229 -13.78 17.87 10.34
C PHE A 229 -14.35 16.75 11.23
N ASN A 230 -14.12 16.81 12.54
CA ASN A 230 -14.37 15.73 13.49
C ASN A 230 -15.41 16.04 14.57
N ARG A 231 -15.81 17.31 14.76
CA ARG A 231 -16.86 17.68 15.74
C ARG A 231 -18.25 17.52 15.14
N ASP A 232 -19.11 16.76 15.83
CA ASP A 232 -20.56 16.81 15.59
C ASP A 232 -21.18 18.01 16.34
N ASP A 233 -22.31 18.53 15.84
CA ASP A 233 -22.95 19.76 16.30
C ASP A 233 -23.42 19.74 17.78
N SER A 234 -23.17 18.67 18.53
CA SER A 234 -23.79 18.39 19.84
C SER A 234 -22.85 18.34 21.05
N GLU A 235 -21.53 18.55 20.91
CA GLU A 235 -20.61 18.49 22.07
C GLU A 235 -20.07 19.86 22.49
N GLU A 236 -20.20 20.18 23.78
CA GLU A 236 -19.69 21.41 24.40
C GLU A 236 -18.16 21.42 24.39
N ALA A 237 -17.60 22.47 23.79
CA ALA A 237 -16.17 22.70 23.65
C ALA A 237 -15.46 22.83 25.01
N GLY A 238 -14.76 21.77 25.40
CA GLY A 238 -13.83 21.75 26.53
C GLY A 238 -12.37 21.50 26.13
N GLU A 239 -12.07 21.44 24.83
CA GLU A 239 -10.71 21.19 24.33
C GLU A 239 -9.88 22.49 24.32
N GLU A 240 -8.57 22.37 24.57
CA GLU A 240 -7.63 23.49 24.52
C GLU A 240 -7.63 24.17 23.13
N ASP A 241 -7.71 25.51 23.09
CA ASP A 241 -7.75 26.34 21.86
C ASP A 241 -6.75 25.93 20.76
N ARG A 242 -5.61 25.36 21.16
CA ARG A 242 -4.55 24.89 20.26
C ARG A 242 -4.97 23.65 19.45
N VAL A 243 -5.70 22.71 20.04
CA VAL A 243 -6.19 21.50 19.35
C VAL A 243 -7.21 21.89 18.30
N GLU A 244 -8.14 22.76 18.68
CA GLU A 244 -9.17 23.29 17.78
C GLU A 244 -8.56 24.03 16.58
N SER A 245 -7.56 24.88 16.82
CA SER A 245 -6.86 25.60 15.76
C SER A 245 -6.15 24.68 14.75
N GLN A 246 -5.55 23.57 15.21
CA GLN A 246 -4.90 22.60 14.32
C GLN A 246 -5.91 21.85 13.45
N LEU A 247 -7.03 21.42 14.04
CA LEU A 247 -8.09 20.72 13.33
C LEU A 247 -8.80 21.63 12.32
N GLN A 248 -9.02 22.90 12.65
CA GLN A 248 -9.53 23.91 11.72
C GLN A 248 -8.56 24.10 10.54
N ALA A 249 -7.26 24.26 10.81
CA ALA A 249 -6.25 24.42 9.76
C ALA A 249 -6.17 23.20 8.83
N ALA A 250 -6.22 21.98 9.38
CA ALA A 250 -6.29 20.75 8.58
C ALA A 250 -7.59 20.66 7.77
N THR A 251 -8.74 21.03 8.35
CA THR A 251 -10.03 21.09 7.64
C THR A 251 -9.98 22.06 6.46
N GLN A 252 -9.37 23.23 6.64
CA GLN A 252 -9.20 24.22 5.57
C GLN A 252 -8.38 23.63 4.40
N ILE A 253 -7.30 22.91 4.70
CA ILE A 253 -6.51 22.24 3.66
C ILE A 253 -7.33 21.20 2.91
N MET A 254 -8.08 20.35 3.63
CA MET A 254 -8.96 19.36 2.98
C MET A 254 -10.04 20.03 2.12
N CYS A 255 -10.62 21.13 2.60
CA CYS A 255 -11.59 21.94 1.88
C CYS A 255 -11.01 22.51 0.57
N ASP A 256 -9.79 23.05 0.62
CA ASP A 256 -9.18 23.77 -0.50
C ASP A 256 -8.51 22.85 -1.53
N LYS A 257 -7.99 21.70 -1.09
CA LYS A 257 -7.14 20.82 -1.90
C LYS A 257 -7.81 19.53 -2.33
N LEU A 258 -8.91 19.16 -1.71
CA LEU A 258 -9.61 17.91 -1.99
C LEU A 258 -11.02 18.17 -2.50
N SER A 259 -11.54 17.21 -3.26
CA SER A 259 -12.90 17.19 -3.77
C SER A 259 -13.65 15.94 -3.27
N GLY A 260 -14.98 15.94 -3.37
CA GLY A 260 -15.80 14.78 -3.02
C GLY A 260 -15.55 14.28 -1.60
N HIS A 261 -15.62 15.18 -0.61
CA HIS A 261 -15.28 14.86 0.79
C HIS A 261 -16.20 13.78 1.37
N PHE A 262 -15.63 12.93 2.21
CA PHE A 262 -16.36 11.86 2.88
C PHE A 262 -15.73 11.46 4.22
N LYS A 263 -16.55 10.83 5.05
CA LYS A 263 -16.17 10.06 6.23
C LYS A 263 -16.41 8.59 5.92
N PHE A 264 -15.36 7.78 5.91
CA PHE A 264 -15.49 6.34 6.00
C PHE A 264 -15.53 5.95 7.47
N ASP A 265 -16.47 5.10 7.82
CA ASP A 265 -16.73 4.64 9.18
C ASP A 265 -17.07 3.15 9.12
N LEU A 266 -16.25 2.31 9.76
CA LEU A 266 -16.58 0.90 9.91
C LEU A 266 -17.64 0.77 11.02
N GLY A 267 -18.89 0.65 10.59
CA GLY A 267 -20.04 0.74 11.48
C GLY A 267 -20.05 -0.30 12.60
N ARG A 268 -19.97 0.21 13.84
CA ARG A 268 -20.18 -0.44 15.15
C ARG A 268 -19.67 -1.89 15.34
N GLY A 269 -18.48 -1.96 15.94
CA GLY A 269 -18.02 -2.94 16.93
C GLY A 269 -17.60 -2.21 18.23
N ARG A 270 -16.70 -2.77 19.05
CA ARG A 270 -16.11 -2.04 20.22
C ARG A 270 -15.20 -0.89 19.78
N SER A 271 -14.44 -1.08 18.70
CA SER A 271 -13.57 -0.08 18.10
C SER A 271 -13.49 -0.29 16.59
N GLY A 272 -13.18 0.76 15.83
CA GLY A 272 -13.04 0.67 14.37
C GLY A 272 -12.35 1.86 13.73
N PRO A 273 -11.85 1.72 12.49
CA PRO A 273 -11.21 2.78 11.74
C PRO A 273 -12.24 3.80 11.26
N VAL A 274 -11.88 5.07 11.39
CA VAL A 274 -12.59 6.19 10.77
C VAL A 274 -11.62 6.97 9.91
N ILE A 275 -12.01 7.26 8.67
CA ILE A 275 -11.21 8.06 7.75
C ILE A 275 -12.00 9.30 7.34
N PHE A 276 -11.46 10.48 7.61
CA PHE A 276 -11.96 11.74 7.07
C PHE A 276 -11.11 12.14 5.87
N SER A 277 -11.70 12.24 4.69
CA SER A 277 -10.91 12.32 3.46
C SER A 277 -11.64 12.97 2.29
N GLY A 278 -10.89 13.23 1.23
CA GLY A 278 -11.43 13.51 -0.11
C GLY A 278 -10.45 13.06 -1.19
N PHE A 279 -10.79 13.37 -2.43
CA PHE A 279 -9.99 13.05 -3.61
C PHE A 279 -9.08 14.22 -3.98
N CYS A 280 -7.79 13.93 -4.16
CA CYS A 280 -6.80 14.83 -4.73
C CYS A 280 -6.96 14.92 -6.26
N GLU A 281 -6.28 15.87 -6.89
CA GLU A 281 -6.34 16.09 -8.34
C GLU A 281 -5.86 14.89 -9.16
N ASP A 282 -4.96 14.07 -8.60
CA ASP A 282 -4.46 12.84 -9.23
C ASP A 282 -5.40 11.63 -9.03
N GLY A 283 -6.56 11.85 -8.40
CA GLY A 283 -7.55 10.82 -8.10
C GLY A 283 -7.25 9.99 -6.85
N SER A 284 -6.11 10.20 -6.18
CA SER A 284 -5.80 9.55 -4.90
C SER A 284 -6.73 10.06 -3.81
N ILE A 285 -6.98 9.22 -2.81
CA ILE A 285 -7.70 9.63 -1.59
C ILE A 285 -6.66 10.10 -0.57
N VAL A 286 -6.85 11.30 0.00
CA VAL A 286 -5.96 11.88 1.02
C VAL A 286 -6.78 12.32 2.22
N GLY A 287 -6.36 11.95 3.42
CA GLY A 287 -7.17 12.20 4.60
C GLY A 287 -6.47 11.88 5.91
N VAL A 288 -7.27 11.78 6.95
CA VAL A 288 -6.85 11.42 8.31
C VAL A 288 -7.55 10.14 8.72
N LEU A 289 -6.76 9.13 9.07
CA LEU A 289 -7.20 7.90 9.72
C LEU A 289 -7.14 8.08 11.24
N THR A 290 -8.21 7.71 11.93
CA THR A 290 -8.30 7.67 13.39
C THR A 290 -9.05 6.41 13.81
N SER A 291 -9.07 6.13 15.11
CA SER A 291 -9.93 5.10 15.68
C SER A 291 -11.14 5.72 16.38
N CYS A 292 -12.27 5.01 16.34
CA CYS A 292 -13.43 5.28 17.17
C CYS A 292 -13.62 4.11 18.13
N VAL A 293 -13.90 4.37 19.40
CA VAL A 293 -14.38 3.37 20.36
C VAL A 293 -15.85 3.65 20.63
N TYR A 294 -16.74 2.72 20.28
CA TYR A 294 -18.17 2.86 20.57
C TYR A 294 -18.46 2.21 21.91
N THR A 295 -18.76 3.03 22.92
CA THR A 295 -19.22 2.57 24.26
C THR A 295 -20.72 2.36 24.32
#